data_AF-E7RZZ8-F1
#
_entry.id   AF-E7RZZ8-F1
#
_cell.length_a   1.000
_cell.length_b   1.000
_cell.length_c   1.000
_cell.angle_alpha   90.00
_cell.angle_beta   90.00
_cell.angle_gamma   90.00
#
_symmetry.space_group_name_H-M   'P 1'
#
loop_
_entity.id
_entity.type
_entity.pdbx_description
1 polymer ?
#
loop_
_entity_poly.entity_id
_entity_poly.type
_entity_poly.pdbx_seq_one_letter_code
_entity_poly.pdbx_strand_id
1 'polypeptide(L)'
;MDHPQAVAILARIASIHSHPSKERSFFMKRFAKTPVYAGLLLACAVGLTACGGDDNNNSTATSNSGTTGTTGTTGTTGTTGGAWQTGTTGDVSIKFAAYNGAEKIDCNSTTKLGTKQRAVQIEDFRFYISNVSLIKADGTREPLKLKQANDYNYTSNDGKNTVSLIDLEQKGVGECDGSAATNAAIEGTVPAGSYTGVEMTLGVPFELNHLNAADATTPRVLQNAVHPSMSWNWRGGRKFTNIQFDQNENVDPSAWESAEVKDGKAEEGSVRLHLGSTGCVGNPAAGTPISSCKAPNRVTVTLAGFNPASQVVAFDAGALFNYDIASKAEGAGGCMSGATDAGCAKPFDALALDWKADGSGTGVAVAGKTQKVLKAVTP
;
A
#
# COMPACT_ATOMS: atom_id res chain seq x y z
N MET A 1 -12.99 -59.94 53.10
CA MET A 1 -14.36 -60.39 53.41
C MET A 1 -15.31 -59.42 52.73
N ASP A 2 -16.02 -59.96 51.73
CA ASP A 2 -17.34 -59.60 51.21
C ASP A 2 -17.75 -58.13 50.97
N HIS A 3 -17.76 -57.74 49.69
CA HIS A 3 -18.93 -57.61 48.78
C HIS A 3 -20.29 -57.00 49.29
N PRO A 4 -21.23 -56.60 48.39
CA PRO A 4 -21.58 -55.20 48.08
C PRO A 4 -23.13 -54.97 48.05
N GLN A 5 -23.59 -53.99 47.25
CA GLN A 5 -24.88 -53.93 46.50
C GLN A 5 -25.84 -52.78 46.85
N ALA A 6 -26.41 -52.24 45.77
CA ALA A 6 -27.40 -51.19 45.64
C ALA A 6 -28.78 -51.77 45.32
N VAL A 7 -29.89 -51.10 45.69
CA VAL A 7 -31.24 -51.16 45.07
C VAL A 7 -31.97 -49.86 45.49
N ALA A 8 -32.16 -48.84 44.64
CA ALA A 8 -33.22 -48.58 43.64
C ALA A 8 -34.65 -48.36 44.20
N ILE A 9 -35.32 -47.25 43.81
CA ILE A 9 -36.66 -47.19 43.15
C ILE A 9 -37.33 -45.78 43.16
N LEU A 10 -37.66 -45.31 41.93
CA LEU A 10 -38.75 -44.41 41.44
C LEU A 10 -39.00 -43.01 42.08
N ALA A 11 -39.58 -41.99 41.43
CA ALA A 11 -39.83 -41.52 40.05
C ALA A 11 -40.78 -40.29 40.18
N ARG A 12 -40.56 -39.19 39.43
CA ARG A 12 -41.55 -38.23 38.83
C ARG A 12 -40.83 -36.91 38.46
N ILE A 13 -40.58 -36.65 37.18
CA ILE A 13 -41.36 -35.78 36.26
C ILE A 13 -41.37 -34.29 36.67
N ALA A 14 -40.62 -33.48 35.93
CA ALA A 14 -41.11 -32.29 35.22
C ALA A 14 -40.03 -31.76 34.25
N SER A 15 -40.25 -32.00 32.96
CA SER A 15 -39.52 -31.40 31.84
C SER A 15 -40.11 -30.01 31.58
N ILE A 16 -39.26 -28.98 31.48
CA ILE A 16 -39.63 -27.72 30.81
C ILE A 16 -38.64 -27.53 29.65
N HIS A 17 -39.21 -27.64 28.46
CA HIS A 17 -38.57 -27.36 27.18
C HIS A 17 -38.32 -25.86 27.03
N SER A 18 -37.07 -25.45 26.83
CA SER A 18 -36.75 -24.14 26.26
C SER A 18 -36.76 -24.26 24.73
N HIS A 19 -37.78 -23.67 24.11
CA HIS A 19 -37.83 -23.47 22.66
C HIS A 19 -36.85 -22.37 22.22
N PRO A 20 -36.23 -22.47 21.04
CA PRO A 20 -35.41 -21.41 20.46
C PRO A 20 -36.32 -20.36 19.77
N SER A 21 -36.20 -19.10 20.17
CA SER A 21 -36.88 -17.99 19.49
C SER A 21 -36.19 -17.68 18.16
N LYS A 22 -36.92 -17.92 17.07
CA LYS A 22 -36.64 -17.42 15.72
C LYS A 22 -36.65 -15.88 15.73
N GLU A 23 -35.49 -15.24 15.53
CA GLU A 23 -35.47 -13.86 15.07
C GLU A 23 -35.65 -13.83 13.55
N ARG A 24 -36.72 -13.17 13.12
CA ARG A 24 -37.06 -12.94 11.72
C ARG A 24 -36.29 -11.71 11.24
N SER A 25 -35.49 -11.92 10.21
CA SER A 25 -34.98 -10.87 9.31
C SER A 25 -36.14 -10.02 8.79
N PHE A 26 -36.04 -8.69 8.99
CA PHE A 26 -36.92 -7.72 8.36
C PHE A 26 -36.10 -6.84 7.43
N PHE A 27 -36.20 -7.16 6.15
CA PHE A 27 -35.71 -6.39 5.01
C PHE A 27 -36.61 -5.16 4.84
N MET A 28 -36.12 -3.95 5.15
CA MET A 28 -36.87 -2.71 4.93
C MET A 28 -36.26 -1.95 3.74
N LYS A 29 -36.91 -2.08 2.58
CA LYS A 29 -36.65 -1.30 1.36
C LYS A 29 -36.76 0.21 1.66
N ARG A 30 -35.72 0.99 1.37
CA ARG A 30 -35.82 2.45 1.28
C ARG A 30 -36.33 2.84 -0.12
N PHE A 31 -37.54 3.38 -0.18
CA PHE A 31 -38.08 4.05 -1.36
C PHE A 31 -37.61 5.50 -1.39
N ALA A 32 -37.12 5.93 -2.55
CA ALA A 32 -36.85 7.31 -2.91
C ALA A 32 -38.14 8.10 -3.19
N LYS A 33 -38.13 9.41 -2.87
CA LYS A 33 -38.75 10.53 -3.65
C LYS A 33 -38.54 11.90 -2.94
N THR A 34 -37.55 12.65 -3.45
CA THR A 34 -37.51 14.06 -3.98
C THR A 34 -38.58 15.13 -3.61
N PRO A 35 -38.36 16.45 -3.89
CA PRO A 35 -38.02 17.49 -2.91
C PRO A 35 -38.96 18.73 -2.92
N VAL A 36 -38.76 19.71 -2.02
CA VAL A 36 -39.44 21.03 -2.07
C VAL A 36 -38.49 22.17 -1.63
N TYR A 37 -38.26 23.08 -2.59
CA TYR A 37 -38.04 24.54 -2.55
C TYR A 37 -37.09 25.22 -1.54
N ALA A 38 -36.11 25.94 -2.10
CA ALA A 38 -35.97 27.39 -1.89
C ALA A 38 -35.17 28.00 -3.06
N GLY A 39 -35.74 28.99 -3.74
CA GLY A 39 -35.04 29.80 -4.73
C GLY A 39 -34.47 31.08 -4.12
N LEU A 40 -33.50 31.70 -4.79
CA LEU A 40 -33.59 33.11 -5.18
C LEU A 40 -32.57 33.44 -6.28
N LEU A 41 -33.06 34.15 -7.28
CA LEU A 41 -32.36 34.69 -8.45
C LEU A 41 -31.44 35.87 -8.06
N LEU A 42 -30.30 35.99 -8.74
CA LEU A 42 -29.74 37.29 -9.06
C LEU A 42 -29.13 37.24 -10.46
N ALA A 43 -29.74 38.01 -11.36
CA ALA A 43 -29.27 38.32 -12.70
C ALA A 43 -28.99 39.82 -12.77
N CYS A 44 -27.93 40.19 -13.49
CA CYS A 44 -27.67 41.43 -14.22
C CYS A 44 -26.15 41.50 -14.45
N ALA A 45 -25.57 41.96 -15.54
CA ALA A 45 -25.93 42.15 -16.94
C ALA A 45 -24.61 42.60 -17.60
N VAL A 46 -24.48 42.31 -18.88
CA VAL A 46 -23.30 42.52 -19.74
C VAL A 46 -23.07 44.00 -20.04
N GLY A 47 -21.79 44.40 -20.19
CA GLY A 47 -21.38 45.65 -20.84
C GLY A 47 -20.06 45.47 -21.59
N LEU A 48 -20.11 45.62 -22.91
CA LEU A 48 -19.05 45.33 -23.90
C LEU A 48 -18.61 46.64 -24.57
N THR A 49 -17.30 46.94 -24.61
CA THR A 49 -16.63 47.88 -25.55
C THR A 49 -15.15 48.05 -25.14
N ALA A 50 -14.11 48.23 -25.96
CA ALA A 50 -13.72 47.89 -27.33
C ALA A 50 -12.31 48.51 -27.54
N CYS A 51 -11.48 47.87 -28.38
CA CYS A 51 -10.40 48.43 -29.21
C CYS A 51 -9.07 48.93 -28.59
N GLY A 52 -7.95 48.36 -29.09
CA GLY A 52 -6.93 49.17 -29.77
C GLY A 52 -5.48 49.07 -29.27
N GLY A 53 -4.57 48.66 -30.17
CA GLY A 53 -3.24 49.25 -30.26
C GLY A 53 -2.05 48.31 -30.12
N ASP A 54 -1.50 47.91 -31.27
CA ASP A 54 -0.14 47.38 -31.44
C ASP A 54 0.93 48.34 -30.90
N ASP A 55 2.04 47.81 -30.38
CA ASP A 55 3.35 48.44 -30.58
C ASP A 55 4.48 47.42 -30.59
N ASN A 56 5.26 47.52 -31.67
CA ASN A 56 6.49 46.80 -31.95
C ASN A 56 7.60 47.25 -30.98
N ASN A 57 8.44 46.32 -30.52
CA ASN A 57 9.85 46.69 -30.37
C ASN A 57 10.80 45.55 -30.77
N ASN A 58 11.59 45.88 -31.77
CA ASN A 58 12.73 45.16 -32.31
C ASN A 58 13.96 45.49 -31.46
N SER A 59 14.73 44.49 -31.04
CA SER A 59 16.17 44.65 -30.79
C SER A 59 16.89 43.30 -30.89
N THR A 60 17.47 43.09 -32.08
CA THR A 60 18.85 42.62 -32.33
C THR A 60 19.34 41.30 -31.74
N ALA A 61 19.39 40.32 -32.65
CA ALA A 61 20.39 39.29 -32.89
C ALA A 61 21.63 39.20 -31.97
N THR A 62 21.96 37.98 -31.56
CA THR A 62 23.28 37.36 -31.84
C THR A 62 23.10 35.86 -32.07
N SER A 63 23.66 35.38 -33.17
CA SER A 63 23.68 33.97 -33.61
C SER A 63 25.01 33.31 -33.20
N ASN A 64 24.96 32.04 -32.81
CA ASN A 64 25.87 30.96 -33.26
C ASN A 64 25.38 29.64 -32.64
N SER A 65 24.89 28.65 -33.40
CA SER A 65 25.56 27.76 -34.37
C SER A 65 26.14 26.49 -33.73
N GLY A 66 25.67 25.34 -34.22
CA GLY A 66 26.28 24.01 -34.13
C GLY A 66 25.50 23.03 -33.24
N THR A 67 25.05 21.84 -33.66
CA THR A 67 25.25 21.10 -34.92
C THR A 67 24.18 19.99 -34.98
N THR A 68 23.60 19.80 -36.16
CA THR A 68 22.71 18.69 -36.52
C THR A 68 23.52 17.42 -36.75
N GLY A 69 23.06 16.28 -36.22
CA GLY A 69 23.55 14.94 -36.54
C GLY A 69 22.41 13.91 -36.47
N THR A 70 21.76 13.69 -37.61
CA THR A 70 21.03 12.45 -38.00
C THR A 70 22.05 11.30 -38.12
N THR A 71 21.78 9.98 -38.02
CA THR A 71 20.63 9.10 -38.28
C THR A 71 20.89 7.75 -37.57
N GLY A 72 19.84 6.96 -37.34
CA GLY A 72 19.80 5.88 -36.36
C GLY A 72 20.60 4.59 -36.58
N THR A 73 20.53 3.75 -35.54
CA THR A 73 20.69 2.29 -35.64
C THR A 73 19.90 1.65 -34.51
N THR A 74 19.11 0.64 -34.87
CA THR A 74 18.28 -0.20 -34.01
C THR A 74 19.15 -0.96 -33.02
N GLY A 75 18.88 -0.84 -31.73
CA GLY A 75 19.59 -1.53 -30.66
C GLY A 75 18.86 -1.39 -29.33
N THR A 76 18.02 -2.36 -29.01
CA THR A 76 17.30 -2.51 -27.75
C THR A 76 18.28 -2.63 -26.59
N THR A 77 18.50 -1.56 -25.82
CA THR A 77 19.22 -1.62 -24.55
C THR A 77 18.74 -0.49 -23.63
N GLY A 78 18.51 -0.81 -22.36
CA GLY A 78 17.71 -0.04 -21.41
C GLY A 78 18.12 1.42 -21.24
N THR A 79 17.11 2.27 -21.09
CA THR A 79 17.24 3.67 -20.72
C THR A 79 17.91 3.78 -19.35
N THR A 80 19.23 3.96 -19.32
CA THR A 80 19.92 4.47 -18.14
C THR A 80 19.46 5.91 -17.94
N GLY A 81 18.58 6.13 -16.96
CA GLY A 81 18.22 7.48 -16.52
C GLY A 81 19.50 8.26 -16.19
N GLY A 82 19.67 9.42 -16.83
CA GLY A 82 20.86 10.25 -16.66
C GLY A 82 21.02 10.69 -15.21
N ALA A 83 22.27 10.88 -14.78
CA ALA A 83 22.56 11.40 -13.45
C ALA A 83 21.91 12.78 -13.25
N TRP A 84 21.38 13.04 -12.06
CA TRP A 84 20.77 14.30 -11.68
C TRP A 84 21.52 14.92 -10.51
N GLN A 85 21.47 16.25 -10.40
CA GLN A 85 22.21 17.00 -9.39
C GLN A 85 21.29 17.47 -8.28
N THR A 86 21.76 17.40 -7.04
CA THR A 86 21.15 18.15 -5.92
C THR A 86 21.79 19.54 -5.81
N GLY A 87 20.95 20.54 -5.51
CA GLY A 87 21.42 21.89 -5.22
C GLY A 87 22.15 22.01 -3.88
N THR A 88 22.58 23.22 -3.53
CA THR A 88 23.32 23.49 -2.28
C THR A 88 22.55 23.18 -1.01
N THR A 89 21.20 23.25 -1.02
CA THR A 89 20.37 22.84 0.12
C THR A 89 20.23 21.33 0.24
N GLY A 90 20.50 20.60 -0.84
CA GLY A 90 20.42 19.14 -0.85
C GLY A 90 19.01 18.58 -0.78
N ASP A 91 17.97 19.41 -0.95
CA ASP A 91 16.57 19.01 -0.81
C ASP A 91 16.18 17.97 -1.88
N VAL A 92 15.52 16.91 -1.41
CA VAL A 92 15.02 15.82 -2.25
C VAL A 92 13.59 15.49 -1.84
N SER A 93 12.73 15.31 -2.84
CA SER A 93 11.34 14.87 -2.67
C SER A 93 11.11 13.64 -3.55
N ILE A 94 10.96 12.48 -2.93
CA ILE A 94 10.66 11.22 -3.62
C ILE A 94 9.15 11.05 -3.55
N LYS A 95 8.50 11.16 -4.70
CA LYS A 95 7.04 11.05 -4.83
C LYS A 95 6.63 9.62 -5.13
N PHE A 96 5.47 9.23 -4.62
CA PHE A 96 4.88 7.91 -4.76
C PHE A 96 3.48 8.02 -5.36
N ALA A 97 3.07 7.00 -6.12
CA ALA A 97 1.73 6.92 -6.69
C ALA A 97 1.32 5.46 -6.94
N ALA A 98 0.00 5.21 -6.94
CA ALA A 98 -0.57 3.90 -7.21
C ALA A 98 -0.75 3.70 -8.73
N TYR A 99 -0.39 2.53 -9.23
CA TYR A 99 -0.49 2.17 -10.64
C TYR A 99 -1.05 0.75 -10.82
N ASN A 100 -1.70 0.52 -11.95
CA ASN A 100 -2.09 -0.77 -12.47
C ASN A 100 -1.38 -0.99 -13.81
N GLY A 101 -0.21 -1.63 -13.78
CA GLY A 101 0.66 -1.69 -14.96
C GLY A 101 1.16 -0.31 -15.37
N ALA A 102 0.71 0.20 -16.51
CA ALA A 102 1.06 1.53 -17.01
C ALA A 102 0.04 2.61 -16.62
N GLU A 103 -1.15 2.22 -16.18
CA GLU A 103 -2.23 3.14 -15.86
C GLU A 103 -2.09 3.61 -14.43
N LYS A 104 -2.16 4.92 -14.22
CA LYS A 104 -2.22 5.48 -12.88
C LYS A 104 -3.58 5.13 -12.28
N ILE A 105 -3.59 4.65 -11.05
CA ILE A 105 -4.83 4.49 -10.30
C ILE A 105 -5.18 5.85 -9.72
N ASP A 106 -6.31 6.39 -10.15
CA ASP A 106 -6.97 7.51 -9.52
C ASP A 106 -8.42 7.17 -9.22
N CYS A 107 -8.95 7.77 -8.17
CA CYS A 107 -10.30 7.45 -7.71
C CYS A 107 -11.41 8.08 -8.57
N ASN A 108 -11.07 8.78 -9.66
CA ASN A 108 -12.05 9.35 -10.59
C ASN A 108 -12.48 8.35 -11.66
N SER A 109 -11.83 7.18 -11.72
CA SER A 109 -12.10 6.16 -12.71
C SER A 109 -12.12 4.77 -12.06
N THR A 110 -12.94 3.87 -12.64
CA THR A 110 -13.00 2.49 -12.16
C THR A 110 -11.71 1.76 -12.47
N THR A 111 -11.06 1.23 -11.44
CA THR A 111 -9.88 0.39 -11.61
C THR A 111 -10.29 -1.02 -12.02
N LYS A 112 -9.59 -1.60 -13.00
CA LYS A 112 -9.79 -2.99 -13.43
C LYS A 112 -8.56 -3.83 -13.13
N LEU A 113 -8.69 -4.74 -12.16
CA LEU A 113 -7.55 -5.45 -11.60
C LEU A 113 -7.56 -6.94 -11.97
N GLY A 114 -6.37 -7.53 -12.02
CA GLY A 114 -6.17 -8.95 -12.29
C GLY A 114 -6.37 -9.36 -13.75
N THR A 115 -6.12 -10.64 -14.04
CA THR A 115 -6.18 -11.19 -15.40
C THR A 115 -7.60 -11.22 -15.98
N LYS A 116 -8.61 -11.16 -15.10
CA LYS A 116 -10.03 -11.06 -15.46
C LYS A 116 -10.57 -9.63 -15.47
N GLN A 117 -9.72 -8.63 -15.17
CA GLN A 117 -10.09 -7.21 -15.23
C GLN A 117 -11.33 -6.88 -14.39
N ARG A 118 -11.39 -7.44 -13.17
CA ARG A 118 -12.50 -7.23 -12.23
C ARG A 118 -12.53 -5.76 -11.82
N ALA A 119 -13.72 -5.16 -11.77
CA ALA A 119 -13.86 -3.79 -11.33
C ALA A 119 -13.67 -3.70 -9.81
N VAL A 120 -12.78 -2.81 -9.38
CA VAL A 120 -12.42 -2.63 -7.97
C VAL A 120 -12.30 -1.16 -7.60
N GLN A 121 -12.40 -0.91 -6.30
CA GLN A 121 -12.18 0.39 -5.67
C GLN A 121 -11.14 0.24 -4.55
N ILE A 122 -10.35 1.29 -4.31
CA ILE A 122 -9.38 1.28 -3.21
C ILE A 122 -10.15 1.33 -1.89
N GLU A 123 -9.81 0.39 -1.01
CA GLU A 123 -10.22 0.39 0.39
C GLU A 123 -9.07 0.87 1.30
N ASP A 124 -7.83 0.44 1.01
CA ASP A 124 -6.62 0.93 1.67
C ASP A 124 -5.44 0.85 0.71
N PHE A 125 -4.55 1.85 0.73
CA PHE A 125 -3.33 1.87 -0.10
C PHE A 125 -2.19 2.52 0.67
N ARG A 126 -1.78 1.88 1.76
CA ARG A 126 -0.69 2.36 2.62
C ARG A 126 0.46 1.38 2.69
N PHE A 127 1.67 1.89 2.77
CA PHE A 127 2.87 1.05 2.92
C PHE A 127 4.04 1.80 3.53
N TYR A 128 4.88 1.06 4.28
CA TYR A 128 6.07 1.62 4.91
C TYR A 128 7.28 1.55 3.99
N ILE A 129 7.99 2.67 3.84
CA ILE A 129 9.31 2.74 3.23
C ILE A 129 10.32 3.15 4.30
N SER A 130 11.44 2.44 4.36
CA SER A 130 12.47 2.64 5.37
C SER A 130 13.86 2.73 4.74
N ASN A 131 14.77 3.41 5.44
CA ASN A 131 16.20 3.47 5.13
C ASN A 131 16.50 3.90 3.68
N VAL A 132 15.85 4.99 3.25
CA VAL A 132 16.06 5.56 1.92
C VAL A 132 17.49 6.07 1.78
N SER A 133 18.16 5.68 0.71
CA SER A 133 19.48 6.17 0.32
C SER A 133 19.52 6.48 -1.17
N LEU A 134 20.11 7.60 -1.56
CA LEU A 134 20.37 7.89 -2.97
C LEU A 134 21.65 7.18 -3.42
N ILE A 135 21.64 6.74 -4.68
CA ILE A 135 22.78 6.04 -5.29
C ILE A 135 23.59 7.08 -6.05
N LYS A 136 24.89 7.18 -5.74
CA LYS A 136 25.84 8.05 -6.47
C LYS A 136 26.32 7.37 -7.75
N ALA A 137 26.98 8.14 -8.62
CA ALA A 137 27.55 7.63 -9.87
C ALA A 137 28.60 6.51 -9.68
N ASP A 138 29.30 6.49 -8.55
CA ASP A 138 30.27 5.45 -8.18
C ASP A 138 29.61 4.20 -7.54
N GLY A 139 28.28 4.19 -7.43
CA GLY A 139 27.50 3.12 -6.80
C GLY A 139 27.43 3.20 -5.27
N THR A 140 28.07 4.16 -4.61
CA THR A 140 27.92 4.34 -3.17
C THR A 140 26.52 4.85 -2.81
N ARG A 141 26.06 4.50 -1.61
CA ARG A 141 24.76 4.94 -1.07
C ARG A 141 24.96 6.11 -0.12
N GLU A 142 24.17 7.16 -0.33
CA GLU A 142 24.07 8.32 0.56
C GLU A 142 22.71 8.31 1.27
N PRO A 143 22.66 8.11 2.60
CA PRO A 143 21.40 8.09 3.33
C PRO A 143 20.64 9.42 3.21
N LEU A 144 19.34 9.33 2.94
CA LEU A 144 18.45 10.48 2.97
C LEU A 144 18.14 10.85 4.42
N LYS A 145 18.53 12.06 4.85
CA LYS A 145 18.08 12.65 6.11
C LYS A 145 16.63 13.10 5.95
N LEU A 146 15.70 12.52 6.69
CA LEU A 146 14.32 13.00 6.70
C LEU A 146 14.24 14.44 7.23
N LYS A 147 13.39 15.29 6.62
CA LYS A 147 13.27 16.70 7.03
C LYS A 147 12.77 16.88 8.46
N GLN A 148 11.84 16.03 8.88
CA GLN A 148 11.18 16.13 10.18
C GLN A 148 10.65 14.77 10.64
N ALA A 149 10.49 14.63 11.96
CA ALA A 149 9.65 13.61 12.54
C ALA A 149 8.21 14.15 12.64
N ASN A 150 7.24 13.37 12.20
CA ASN A 150 5.82 13.72 12.26
C ASN A 150 4.96 12.45 12.24
N ASP A 151 3.67 12.60 11.96
CA ASP A 151 2.73 11.50 11.80
C ASP A 151 3.21 10.46 10.79
N TYR A 152 3.93 10.84 9.74
CA TYR A 152 4.30 9.96 8.64
C TYR A 152 5.78 9.63 8.56
N ASN A 153 6.63 10.23 9.40
CA ASN A 153 8.08 10.14 9.26
C ASN A 153 8.76 10.03 10.62
N TYR A 154 9.77 9.18 10.72
CA TYR A 154 10.57 9.05 11.93
C TYR A 154 12.00 8.62 11.60
N THR A 155 12.97 9.19 12.32
CA THR A 155 14.36 8.72 12.39
C THR A 155 14.60 8.21 13.80
N SER A 156 15.15 7.00 13.94
CA SER A 156 15.46 6.42 15.24
C SER A 156 16.45 7.27 16.01
N ASN A 157 16.38 7.22 17.34
CA ASN A 157 17.22 8.04 18.21
C ASN A 157 18.73 7.80 18.01
N ASP A 158 19.12 6.61 17.56
CA ASP A 158 20.50 6.26 17.21
C ASP A 158 20.89 6.64 15.76
N GLY A 159 19.96 7.22 14.99
CA GLY A 159 20.15 7.64 13.61
C GLY A 159 20.27 6.51 12.59
N LYS A 160 20.15 5.23 13.01
CA LYS A 160 20.41 4.09 12.14
C LYS A 160 19.24 3.70 11.24
N ASN A 161 18.02 4.03 11.66
CA ASN A 161 16.80 3.64 10.97
C ASN A 161 15.95 4.86 10.67
N THR A 162 15.43 4.92 9.45
CA THR A 162 14.35 5.83 9.06
C THR A 162 13.14 5.02 8.66
N VAL A 163 11.94 5.52 8.96
CA VAL A 163 10.68 4.92 8.51
C VAL A 163 9.71 6.03 8.13
N SER A 164 9.10 5.85 6.96
CA SER A 164 8.06 6.71 6.41
C SER A 164 6.85 5.87 6.05
N LEU A 165 5.64 6.32 6.39
CA LEU A 165 4.40 5.72 5.91
C LEU A 165 3.95 6.48 4.66
N ILE A 166 3.92 5.78 3.53
CA ILE A 166 3.28 6.27 2.31
C ILE A 166 1.79 5.97 2.39
N ASP A 167 0.99 6.98 2.09
CA ASP A 167 -0.46 6.91 2.14
C ASP A 167 -1.08 7.49 0.87
N LEU A 168 -1.74 6.61 0.12
CA LEU A 168 -2.34 6.85 -1.20
C LEU A 168 -3.85 6.52 -1.21
N GLU A 169 -4.51 6.47 -0.05
CA GLU A 169 -5.92 6.04 0.05
C GLU A 169 -6.90 6.97 -0.69
N GLN A 170 -6.55 8.24 -0.92
CA GLN A 170 -7.35 9.20 -1.70
C GLN A 170 -8.83 9.32 -1.26
N LYS A 171 -9.13 9.10 0.03
CA LYS A 171 -10.50 9.18 0.57
C LYS A 171 -11.18 10.51 0.21
N GLY A 172 -12.42 10.42 -0.26
CA GLY A 172 -13.23 11.58 -0.64
C GLY A 172 -12.99 12.06 -2.07
N VAL A 173 -12.13 11.38 -2.83
CA VAL A 173 -12.05 11.49 -4.29
C VAL A 173 -12.82 10.32 -4.89
N GLY A 174 -13.87 10.60 -5.66
CA GLY A 174 -14.65 9.61 -6.41
C GLY A 174 -15.01 8.32 -5.65
N GLU A 175 -14.56 7.16 -6.14
CA GLU A 175 -14.97 5.82 -5.65
C GLU A 175 -14.16 5.29 -4.46
N CYS A 176 -13.15 6.02 -3.97
CA CYS A 176 -12.25 5.49 -2.92
C CYS A 176 -12.71 5.77 -1.50
N ASP A 177 -12.48 4.79 -0.61
CA ASP A 177 -12.57 4.96 0.85
C ASP A 177 -11.16 5.13 1.48
N GLY A 178 -11.01 4.93 2.79
CA GLY A 178 -9.74 5.05 3.53
C GLY A 178 -9.66 6.27 4.44
N SER A 179 -8.50 6.94 4.54
CA SER A 179 -8.31 8.14 5.36
C SER A 179 -8.19 9.44 4.55
N ALA A 180 -8.63 10.57 5.12
CA ALA A 180 -8.64 11.86 4.42
C ALA A 180 -7.24 12.52 4.36
N ALA A 181 -6.37 12.18 5.30
CA ALA A 181 -4.99 12.63 5.27
C ALA A 181 -4.20 11.68 4.37
N THR A 182 -3.27 12.20 3.58
CA THR A 182 -2.42 11.39 2.69
C THR A 182 -0.96 11.80 2.85
N ASN A 183 -0.05 10.92 2.42
CA ASN A 183 1.38 11.19 2.38
C ASN A 183 1.98 10.49 1.16
N ALA A 184 1.96 11.18 0.02
CA ALA A 184 2.45 10.67 -1.25
C ALA A 184 3.95 10.98 -1.49
N ALA A 185 4.69 11.44 -0.49
CA ALA A 185 6.10 11.79 -0.66
C ALA A 185 6.96 11.52 0.58
N ILE A 186 8.24 11.27 0.34
CA ILE A 186 9.29 11.33 1.37
C ILE A 186 10.16 12.53 1.05
N GLU A 187 10.29 13.42 2.03
CA GLU A 187 11.11 14.60 1.91
C GLU A 187 12.31 14.54 2.84
N GLY A 188 13.46 14.88 2.29
CA GLY A 188 14.70 14.89 3.03
C GLY A 188 15.77 15.72 2.38
N THR A 189 16.98 15.59 2.92
CA THR A 189 18.18 16.21 2.38
C THR A 189 19.30 15.20 2.22
N VAL A 190 20.14 15.39 1.22
CA VAL A 190 21.43 14.71 1.04
C VAL A 190 22.52 15.76 0.79
N PRO A 191 23.81 15.45 0.95
CA PRO A 191 24.88 16.30 0.44
C PRO A 191 24.71 16.67 -1.05
N ALA A 192 25.18 17.87 -1.42
CA ALA A 192 25.26 18.28 -2.82
C ALA A 192 26.07 17.25 -3.62
N GLY A 193 25.56 16.82 -4.77
CA GLY A 193 26.23 15.81 -5.57
C GLY A 193 25.40 15.29 -6.74
N SER A 194 25.99 14.31 -7.42
CA SER A 194 25.42 13.64 -8.59
C SER A 194 24.89 12.27 -8.20
N TYR A 195 23.61 12.04 -8.48
CA TYR A 195 22.90 10.81 -8.13
C TYR A 195 22.28 10.15 -9.36
N THR A 196 22.22 8.83 -9.33
CA THR A 196 21.80 7.98 -10.45
C THR A 196 20.68 7.02 -10.08
N GLY A 197 20.15 7.10 -8.85
CA GLY A 197 19.04 6.25 -8.44
C GLY A 197 18.73 6.34 -6.95
N VAL A 198 17.87 5.44 -6.49
CA VAL A 198 17.49 5.30 -5.09
C VAL A 198 17.48 3.84 -4.67
N GLU A 199 17.92 3.58 -3.45
CA GLU A 199 17.74 2.33 -2.73
C GLU A 199 16.91 2.57 -1.47
N MET A 200 15.95 1.70 -1.21
CA MET A 200 15.07 1.80 -0.04
C MET A 200 14.55 0.41 0.35
N THR A 201 13.91 0.30 1.50
CA THR A 201 13.29 -0.94 1.96
C THR A 201 11.79 -0.74 2.10
N LEU A 202 10.99 -1.57 1.40
CA LEU A 202 9.57 -1.72 1.72
C LEU A 202 9.44 -2.60 2.98
N GLY A 203 8.94 -2.00 4.05
CA GLY A 203 8.76 -2.61 5.36
C GLY A 203 9.34 -1.77 6.50
N VAL A 204 9.11 -2.24 7.74
CA VAL A 204 9.54 -1.54 8.97
C VAL A 204 10.77 -2.26 9.55
N PRO A 205 11.86 -1.57 9.93
CA PRO A 205 13.04 -2.18 10.56
C PRO A 205 12.69 -3.03 11.77
N PHE A 206 13.44 -4.11 12.04
CA PHE A 206 13.10 -5.08 13.08
C PHE A 206 12.94 -4.42 14.46
N GLU A 207 13.89 -3.55 14.82
CA GLU A 207 13.91 -2.79 16.08
C GLU A 207 12.69 -1.88 16.27
N LEU A 208 12.02 -1.49 15.18
CA LEU A 208 10.84 -0.63 15.20
C LEU A 208 9.53 -1.42 15.04
N ASN A 209 9.57 -2.56 14.36
CA ASN A 209 8.38 -3.30 13.95
C ASN A 209 7.54 -3.80 15.12
N HIS A 210 8.19 -4.22 16.21
CA HIS A 210 7.55 -4.92 17.34
C HIS A 210 7.35 -4.04 18.59
N LEU A 211 7.57 -2.73 18.48
CA LEU A 211 7.25 -1.77 19.55
C LEU A 211 5.76 -1.85 19.90
N ASN A 212 5.35 -1.57 21.14
CA ASN A 212 3.93 -1.61 21.47
C ASN A 212 3.17 -0.49 20.73
N ALA A 213 2.28 -0.84 19.80
CA ALA A 213 1.57 0.13 18.97
C ALA A 213 0.55 1.00 19.74
N ALA A 214 0.17 0.63 20.96
CA ALA A 214 -0.68 1.42 21.84
C ALA A 214 0.12 2.33 22.80
N ASP A 215 1.44 2.15 22.88
CA ASP A 215 2.30 2.95 23.74
C ASP A 215 2.54 4.34 23.14
N ALA A 216 2.31 5.39 23.93
CA ALA A 216 2.51 6.77 23.51
C ALA A 216 3.98 7.12 23.22
N THR A 217 4.94 6.34 23.73
CA THR A 217 6.37 6.50 23.47
C THR A 217 6.83 5.88 22.15
N THR A 218 6.04 4.97 21.57
CA THR A 218 6.27 4.45 20.22
C THR A 218 6.24 5.62 19.23
N PRO A 219 7.14 5.68 18.23
CA PRO A 219 7.09 6.73 17.21
C PRO A 219 5.70 6.85 16.58
N ARG A 220 5.20 8.08 16.46
CA ARG A 220 3.85 8.38 15.97
C ARG A 220 3.46 7.64 14.67
N VAL A 221 4.38 7.57 13.71
CA VAL A 221 4.22 6.83 12.44
C VAL A 221 3.95 5.31 12.59
N LEU A 222 4.19 4.77 13.78
CA LEU A 222 3.98 3.36 14.12
C LEU A 222 2.87 3.15 15.17
N GLN A 223 2.21 4.21 15.65
CA GLN A 223 1.15 4.09 16.65
C GLN A 223 -0.19 3.73 16.02
N ASN A 224 -0.94 2.82 16.64
CA ASN A 224 -2.27 2.43 16.18
C ASN A 224 -3.30 3.57 16.30
N ALA A 225 -3.12 4.46 17.28
CA ALA A 225 -4.00 5.62 17.46
C ALA A 225 -3.82 6.69 16.37
N VAL A 226 -2.68 6.68 15.67
CA VAL A 226 -2.38 7.60 14.57
C VAL A 226 -2.70 6.96 13.22
N HIS A 227 -2.23 5.72 13.02
CA HIS A 227 -2.42 4.95 11.79
C HIS A 227 -3.18 3.66 12.08
N PRO A 228 -4.52 3.73 12.25
CA PRO A 228 -5.32 2.54 12.45
C PRO A 228 -5.18 1.58 11.27
N SER A 229 -5.36 0.29 11.53
CA SER A 229 -5.25 -0.81 10.55
C SER A 229 -3.84 -1.13 10.03
N MET A 230 -2.83 -0.27 10.29
CA MET A 230 -1.42 -0.57 10.02
C MET A 230 -0.76 -1.42 11.12
N SER A 231 -1.35 -1.45 12.32
CA SER A 231 -0.92 -2.36 13.40
C SER A 231 -1.43 -3.77 13.16
N TRP A 232 -0.58 -4.77 13.43
CA TRP A 232 -0.90 -6.18 13.23
C TRP A 232 -1.03 -6.91 14.56
N ASN A 233 -2.16 -6.71 15.23
CA ASN A 233 -2.37 -7.10 16.63
C ASN A 233 -2.10 -8.58 16.93
N TRP A 234 -2.56 -9.50 16.07
CA TRP A 234 -2.37 -10.94 16.28
C TRP A 234 -0.98 -11.48 15.90
N ARG A 235 -0.18 -10.67 15.19
CA ARG A 235 1.22 -11.00 14.88
C ARG A 235 2.22 -10.20 15.72
N GLY A 236 1.74 -9.26 16.54
CA GLY A 236 2.56 -8.45 17.43
C GLY A 236 3.57 -7.57 16.69
N GLY A 237 3.15 -6.88 15.62
CA GLY A 237 4.02 -6.00 14.81
C GLY A 237 3.24 -5.04 13.92
N ARG A 238 3.83 -4.58 12.80
CA ARG A 238 3.15 -3.75 11.77
C ARG A 238 2.89 -4.56 10.51
N LYS A 239 1.82 -4.18 9.80
CA LYS A 239 1.68 -4.45 8.38
C LYS A 239 2.61 -3.51 7.62
N PHE A 240 3.53 -4.05 6.85
CA PHE A 240 4.42 -3.31 5.96
C PHE A 240 3.68 -2.74 4.75
N THR A 241 2.62 -3.44 4.33
CA THR A 241 1.66 -2.96 3.35
C THR A 241 0.26 -3.21 3.88
N ASN A 242 -0.64 -2.28 3.64
CA ASN A 242 -2.08 -2.50 3.68
C ASN A 242 -2.62 -2.07 2.31
N ILE A 243 -2.48 -2.95 1.31
CA ILE A 243 -3.05 -2.71 -0.02
C ILE A 243 -4.32 -3.53 -0.09
N GLN A 244 -5.46 -2.87 -0.26
CA GLN A 244 -6.78 -3.51 -0.26
C GLN A 244 -7.65 -2.89 -1.33
N PHE A 245 -8.33 -3.76 -2.06
CA PHE A 245 -9.30 -3.41 -3.06
C PHE A 245 -10.58 -4.17 -2.80
N ASP A 246 -11.69 -3.44 -2.78
CA ASP A 246 -13.03 -4.01 -2.72
C ASP A 246 -13.63 -4.08 -4.12
N GLN A 247 -14.54 -5.02 -4.32
CA GLN A 247 -15.31 -5.17 -5.53
C GLN A 247 -16.19 -3.94 -5.72
N ASN A 248 -16.12 -3.34 -6.91
CA ASN A 248 -17.09 -2.33 -7.30
C ASN A 248 -18.32 -3.03 -7.89
N GLU A 249 -19.25 -3.42 -7.00
CA GLU A 249 -20.47 -4.15 -7.38
C GLU A 249 -21.41 -3.34 -8.31
N ASN A 250 -21.30 -2.01 -8.31
CA ASN A 250 -22.08 -1.17 -9.21
C ASN A 250 -21.67 -1.34 -10.68
N VAL A 251 -20.37 -1.60 -10.93
CA VAL A 251 -19.80 -1.76 -12.27
C VAL A 251 -19.67 -3.23 -12.65
N ASP A 252 -19.30 -4.08 -11.70
CA ASP A 252 -19.15 -5.53 -11.88
C ASP A 252 -19.85 -6.27 -10.73
N PRO A 253 -21.15 -6.58 -10.85
CA PRO A 253 -21.94 -7.22 -9.79
C PRO A 253 -21.70 -8.73 -9.68
N SER A 254 -20.83 -9.31 -10.51
CA SER A 254 -20.62 -10.77 -10.52
C SER A 254 -19.92 -11.19 -9.23
N ALA A 255 -20.53 -12.04 -8.41
CA ALA A 255 -19.89 -12.47 -7.16
C ALA A 255 -18.51 -13.08 -7.42
N TRP A 256 -17.56 -12.81 -6.53
CA TRP A 256 -16.25 -13.48 -6.56
C TRP A 256 -16.41 -14.90 -5.99
N GLU A 257 -15.58 -15.84 -6.45
CA GLU A 257 -15.55 -17.21 -5.89
C GLU A 257 -14.97 -17.23 -4.45
N SER A 258 -14.50 -16.08 -3.96
CA SER A 258 -13.68 -15.84 -2.76
C SER A 258 -14.35 -16.05 -1.41
N ALA A 259 -15.49 -16.72 -1.34
CA ALA A 259 -16.17 -16.96 -0.07
C ALA A 259 -15.51 -18.13 0.69
N GLU A 260 -14.26 -18.00 1.12
CA GLU A 260 -13.87 -18.67 2.35
C GLU A 260 -14.64 -18.02 3.50
N VAL A 261 -15.46 -18.84 4.16
CA VAL A 261 -16.23 -18.43 5.32
C VAL A 261 -15.35 -18.64 6.55
N LYS A 262 -14.81 -17.56 7.12
CA LYS A 262 -14.11 -17.61 8.41
C LYS A 262 -15.05 -17.11 9.50
N ASP A 263 -15.21 -17.87 10.58
CA ASP A 263 -16.09 -17.55 11.70
C ASP A 263 -17.55 -17.24 11.29
N GLY A 264 -18.04 -17.91 10.24
CA GLY A 264 -19.41 -17.73 9.74
C GLY A 264 -19.62 -16.51 8.83
N LYS A 265 -18.55 -15.79 8.44
CA LYS A 265 -18.59 -14.68 7.48
C LYS A 265 -17.76 -15.01 6.24
N ALA A 266 -18.36 -14.91 5.05
CA ALA A 266 -17.61 -14.91 3.80
C ALA A 266 -16.78 -13.62 3.72
N GLU A 267 -15.53 -13.73 3.29
CA GLU A 267 -14.75 -12.59 2.81
C GLU A 267 -15.30 -12.21 1.43
N GLU A 268 -16.38 -11.42 1.42
CA GLU A 268 -17.04 -11.03 0.17
C GLU A 268 -16.22 -9.97 -0.57
N GLY A 269 -15.97 -10.23 -1.86
CA GLY A 269 -15.59 -9.22 -2.84
C GLY A 269 -14.39 -8.34 -2.49
N SER A 270 -13.26 -8.90 -2.03
CA SER A 270 -12.05 -8.10 -1.82
C SER A 270 -10.75 -8.87 -2.06
N VAL A 271 -9.71 -8.15 -2.46
CA VAL A 271 -8.34 -8.68 -2.59
C VAL A 271 -7.39 -7.77 -1.85
N ARG A 272 -6.37 -8.35 -1.22
CA ARG A 272 -5.39 -7.59 -0.44
C ARG A 272 -3.98 -8.15 -0.48
N LEU A 273 -3.03 -7.28 -0.14
CA LEU A 273 -1.72 -7.66 0.34
C LEU A 273 -1.49 -6.98 1.69
N HIS A 274 -1.52 -7.80 2.75
CA HIS A 274 -0.98 -7.44 4.06
C HIS A 274 0.38 -8.12 4.20
N LEU A 275 1.44 -7.38 3.87
CA LEU A 275 2.81 -7.83 4.05
C LEU A 275 3.29 -7.54 5.47
N GLY A 276 4.08 -8.40 6.11
CA GLY A 276 4.67 -8.14 7.42
C GLY A 276 5.39 -9.36 7.97
N SER A 277 6.20 -9.19 9.03
CA SER A 277 7.02 -10.29 9.56
C SER A 277 6.16 -11.44 10.13
N THR A 278 6.56 -12.68 9.86
CA THR A 278 5.87 -13.89 10.35
C THR A 278 6.83 -14.94 10.89
N GLY A 279 6.29 -15.94 11.60
CA GLY A 279 7.09 -16.95 12.31
C GLY A 279 7.96 -16.32 13.41
N CYS A 280 7.40 -15.35 14.14
CA CYS A 280 8.11 -14.59 15.16
C CYS A 280 8.17 -15.32 16.50
N VAL A 281 9.31 -15.22 17.19
CA VAL A 281 9.57 -15.82 18.50
C VAL A 281 9.44 -14.76 19.58
N GLY A 282 8.43 -14.92 20.43
CA GLY A 282 8.10 -14.04 21.56
C GLY A 282 6.59 -13.99 21.78
N ASN A 283 6.16 -13.29 22.83
CA ASN A 283 4.74 -13.11 23.14
C ASN A 283 4.51 -11.75 23.81
N PRO A 284 4.33 -10.67 23.02
CA PRO A 284 4.14 -9.33 23.57
C PRO A 284 2.93 -9.20 24.49
N ALA A 285 1.86 -9.98 24.23
CA ALA A 285 0.68 -10.01 25.09
C ALA A 285 0.97 -10.59 26.48
N ALA A 286 1.99 -11.45 26.60
CA ALA A 286 2.50 -11.96 27.87
C ALA A 286 3.78 -11.23 28.34
N GLY A 287 4.07 -10.04 27.79
CA GLY A 287 5.23 -9.23 28.16
C GLY A 287 6.58 -9.74 27.67
N THR A 288 6.62 -10.77 26.81
CA THR A 288 7.86 -11.28 26.20
C THR A 288 8.08 -10.60 24.84
N PRO A 289 9.14 -9.78 24.67
CA PRO A 289 9.42 -9.12 23.40
C PRO A 289 9.62 -10.12 22.26
N ILE A 290 9.33 -9.70 21.04
CA ILE A 290 9.70 -10.46 19.85
C ILE A 290 11.22 -10.35 19.65
N SER A 291 11.90 -11.49 19.60
CA SER A 291 13.38 -11.58 19.50
C SER A 291 13.87 -11.89 18.09
N SER A 292 13.05 -12.56 17.28
CA SER A 292 13.35 -12.90 15.89
C SER A 292 12.07 -13.23 15.13
N CYS A 293 12.15 -13.25 13.80
CA CYS A 293 11.11 -13.77 12.92
C CYS A 293 11.73 -14.63 11.84
N LYS A 294 11.18 -15.83 11.63
CA LYS A 294 11.60 -16.73 10.54
C LYS A 294 11.50 -16.02 9.18
N ALA A 295 10.41 -15.31 8.96
CA ALA A 295 10.14 -14.56 7.74
C ALA A 295 10.12 -13.05 8.06
N PRO A 296 11.23 -12.32 7.86
CA PRO A 296 11.27 -10.89 8.12
C PRO A 296 10.37 -10.12 7.14
N ASN A 297 10.24 -10.59 5.88
CA ASN A 297 9.39 -10.04 4.83
C ASN A 297 9.67 -8.57 4.48
N ARG A 298 10.95 -8.18 4.47
CA ARG A 298 11.40 -6.84 4.06
C ARG A 298 11.94 -6.90 2.64
N VAL A 299 11.48 -6.00 1.79
CA VAL A 299 11.86 -6.00 0.37
C VAL A 299 12.83 -4.86 0.11
N THR A 300 14.05 -5.20 -0.32
CA THR A 300 14.99 -4.21 -0.83
C THR A 300 14.56 -3.77 -2.24
N VAL A 301 14.48 -2.46 -2.43
CA VAL A 301 14.05 -1.83 -3.67
C VAL A 301 15.17 -0.94 -4.16
N THR A 302 15.74 -1.29 -5.31
CA THR A 302 16.80 -0.52 -5.97
C THR A 302 16.27 -0.05 -7.32
N LEU A 303 16.12 1.26 -7.48
CA LEU A 303 15.66 1.90 -8.72
C LEU A 303 16.83 2.64 -9.35
N ALA A 304 17.60 1.92 -10.18
CA ALA A 304 18.64 2.53 -11.00
C ALA A 304 18.01 3.47 -12.04
N GLY A 305 18.69 4.58 -12.32
CA GLY A 305 18.21 5.65 -13.20
C GLY A 305 17.10 6.52 -12.62
N PHE A 306 16.68 6.32 -11.36
CA PHE A 306 15.60 7.12 -10.77
C PHE A 306 16.01 8.60 -10.62
N ASN A 307 15.21 9.49 -11.20
CA ASN A 307 15.32 10.93 -11.07
C ASN A 307 14.03 11.53 -10.47
N PRO A 308 14.06 12.03 -9.21
CA PRO A 308 12.89 12.56 -8.53
C PRO A 308 12.34 13.86 -9.16
N ALA A 309 13.11 14.53 -10.03
CA ALA A 309 12.64 15.73 -10.75
C ALA A 309 11.70 15.40 -11.92
N SER A 310 11.81 14.20 -12.50
CA SER A 310 11.05 13.79 -13.70
C SER A 310 10.26 12.49 -13.51
N GLN A 311 10.47 11.78 -12.41
CA GLN A 311 9.86 10.48 -12.17
C GLN A 311 9.20 10.40 -10.80
N VAL A 312 8.28 9.46 -10.67
CA VAL A 312 7.68 9.03 -9.41
C VAL A 312 7.96 7.55 -9.18
N VAL A 313 7.94 7.13 -7.93
CA VAL A 313 7.95 5.72 -7.56
C VAL A 313 6.52 5.20 -7.63
N ALA A 314 6.21 4.45 -8.67
CA ALA A 314 4.94 3.75 -8.79
C ALA A 314 4.94 2.50 -7.90
N PHE A 315 3.89 2.32 -7.11
CA PHE A 315 3.48 1.01 -6.59
C PHE A 315 2.54 0.38 -7.60
N ASP A 316 2.99 -0.66 -8.30
CA ASP A 316 2.27 -1.38 -9.34
C ASP A 316 1.42 -2.51 -8.75
N ALA A 317 0.16 -2.19 -8.44
CA ALA A 317 -0.85 -3.15 -8.04
C ALA A 317 -1.16 -4.18 -9.14
N GLY A 318 -1.01 -3.80 -10.42
CA GLY A 318 -1.21 -4.69 -11.56
C GLY A 318 -0.18 -5.83 -11.58
N ALA A 319 1.09 -5.51 -11.33
CA ALA A 319 2.14 -6.52 -11.18
C ALA A 319 1.92 -7.42 -9.96
N LEU A 320 1.45 -6.85 -8.85
CA LEU A 320 1.20 -7.56 -7.60
C LEU A 320 0.02 -8.54 -7.71
N PHE A 321 -1.06 -8.10 -8.33
CA PHE A 321 -2.32 -8.84 -8.46
C PHE A 321 -2.51 -9.41 -9.87
N ASN A 322 -1.42 -9.76 -10.58
CA ASN A 322 -1.47 -10.32 -11.93
C ASN A 322 -1.96 -11.78 -11.96
N TYR A 323 -3.20 -11.99 -11.52
CA TYR A 323 -3.87 -13.28 -11.43
C TYR A 323 -5.38 -13.12 -11.41
N ASP A 324 -6.13 -14.22 -11.38
CA ASP A 324 -7.58 -14.16 -11.21
C ASP A 324 -7.92 -13.87 -9.74
N ILE A 325 -8.03 -12.58 -9.40
CA ILE A 325 -8.28 -12.11 -8.03
C ILE A 325 -9.64 -12.54 -7.48
N ALA A 326 -10.56 -12.98 -8.33
CA ALA A 326 -11.86 -13.47 -7.95
C ALA A 326 -11.93 -15.00 -7.86
N SER A 327 -10.88 -15.74 -8.24
CA SER A 327 -10.89 -17.20 -8.20
C SER A 327 -10.38 -17.76 -6.88
N LYS A 328 -11.17 -18.65 -6.27
CA LYS A 328 -10.75 -19.35 -5.04
C LYS A 328 -9.48 -20.16 -5.27
N ALA A 329 -9.33 -20.78 -6.44
CA ALA A 329 -8.18 -21.60 -6.77
C ALA A 329 -6.87 -20.78 -6.87
N GLU A 330 -6.98 -19.49 -7.18
CA GLU A 330 -5.84 -18.58 -7.31
C GLU A 330 -5.63 -17.70 -6.06
N GLY A 331 -6.39 -17.94 -5.00
CA GLY A 331 -6.23 -17.23 -3.72
C GLY A 331 -7.01 -15.92 -3.64
N ALA A 332 -8.27 -15.95 -4.04
CA ALA A 332 -9.18 -14.84 -3.78
C ALA A 332 -9.30 -14.55 -2.28
N GLY A 333 -9.43 -13.26 -1.91
CA GLY A 333 -9.14 -12.77 -0.56
C GLY A 333 -7.69 -12.32 -0.37
N GLY A 334 -6.77 -12.66 -1.28
CA GLY A 334 -5.41 -12.12 -1.33
C GLY A 334 -4.45 -12.76 -0.34
N CYS A 335 -3.46 -11.99 0.12
CA CYS A 335 -2.35 -12.48 0.94
C CYS A 335 -2.24 -11.74 2.28
N MET A 336 -2.17 -12.51 3.36
CA MET A 336 -1.94 -12.04 4.75
C MET A 336 -0.57 -12.47 5.30
N SER A 337 0.43 -12.59 4.42
CA SER A 337 1.76 -13.15 4.71
C SER A 337 1.74 -14.56 5.33
N GLY A 338 0.67 -15.33 5.10
CA GLY A 338 0.52 -16.68 5.62
C GLY A 338 1.61 -17.61 5.05
N ALA A 339 2.25 -18.41 5.92
CA ALA A 339 3.35 -19.28 5.51
C ALA A 339 2.91 -20.35 4.50
N THR A 340 1.65 -20.80 4.57
CA THR A 340 1.06 -21.82 3.71
C THR A 340 -0.17 -21.32 2.95
N ASP A 341 -0.40 -20.00 2.98
CA ASP A 341 -1.54 -19.38 2.31
C ASP A 341 -1.27 -19.25 0.81
N ALA A 342 -2.01 -20.02 0.00
CA ALA A 342 -1.81 -20.06 -1.45
C ALA A 342 -1.99 -18.68 -2.11
N GLY A 343 -2.80 -17.78 -1.53
CA GLY A 343 -2.96 -16.41 -2.00
C GLY A 343 -1.68 -15.57 -1.88
N CYS A 344 -0.68 -16.02 -1.12
CA CYS A 344 0.62 -15.37 -1.01
C CYS A 344 1.63 -15.77 -2.08
N ALA A 345 1.43 -16.86 -2.82
CA ALA A 345 2.42 -17.36 -3.77
C ALA A 345 2.81 -16.32 -4.84
N LYS A 346 1.81 -15.75 -5.52
CA LYS A 346 2.03 -14.78 -6.60
C LYS A 346 2.51 -13.41 -6.09
N PRO A 347 1.91 -12.83 -5.03
CA PRO A 347 2.43 -11.62 -4.42
C PRO A 347 3.89 -11.73 -3.95
N PHE A 348 4.29 -12.84 -3.32
CA PHE A 348 5.66 -13.01 -2.87
C PHE A 348 6.65 -13.18 -4.03
N ASP A 349 6.27 -13.85 -5.13
CA ASP A 349 7.11 -13.88 -6.34
C ASP A 349 7.26 -12.47 -6.95
N ALA A 350 6.19 -11.68 -7.01
CA ALA A 350 6.23 -10.29 -7.47
C ALA A 350 7.13 -9.40 -6.59
N LEU A 351 7.14 -9.64 -5.28
CA LEU A 351 8.01 -8.98 -4.30
C LEU A 351 9.42 -9.58 -4.23
N ALA A 352 9.71 -10.63 -4.99
CA ALA A 352 10.96 -11.39 -4.95
C ALA A 352 11.35 -11.90 -3.54
N LEU A 353 10.36 -12.31 -2.75
CA LEU A 353 10.55 -12.92 -1.43
C LEU A 353 10.41 -14.44 -1.48
N ASP A 354 11.23 -15.15 -0.72
CA ASP A 354 11.21 -16.62 -0.64
C ASP A 354 9.97 -17.10 0.13
N TRP A 355 8.98 -17.57 -0.63
CA TRP A 355 7.78 -18.21 -0.12
C TRP A 355 7.63 -19.60 -0.73
N LYS A 356 7.17 -20.55 0.09
CA LYS A 356 7.00 -21.95 -0.33
C LYS A 356 5.70 -22.49 0.26
N ALA A 357 4.94 -23.21 -0.55
CA ALA A 357 3.62 -23.73 -0.18
C ALA A 357 3.64 -24.67 1.04
N ASP A 358 4.77 -25.31 1.31
CA ASP A 358 5.00 -26.17 2.48
C ASP A 358 5.30 -25.40 3.77
N GLY A 359 5.31 -24.06 3.73
CA GLY A 359 5.64 -23.20 4.88
C GLY A 359 7.13 -23.13 5.20
N SER A 360 8.00 -23.73 4.38
CA SER A 360 9.45 -23.67 4.58
C SER A 360 10.08 -22.35 4.12
N GLY A 361 9.32 -21.51 3.40
CA GLY A 361 9.75 -20.19 2.93
C GLY A 361 10.32 -19.31 4.04
N THR A 362 11.38 -18.58 3.71
CA THR A 362 12.15 -17.77 4.65
C THR A 362 11.79 -16.30 4.62
N GLY A 363 10.96 -15.84 3.67
CA GLY A 363 10.57 -14.43 3.59
C GLY A 363 11.72 -13.45 3.36
N VAL A 364 12.89 -13.95 2.95
CA VAL A 364 14.05 -13.15 2.56
C VAL A 364 14.06 -12.95 1.06
N ALA A 365 14.82 -11.97 0.57
CA ALA A 365 14.97 -11.76 -0.87
C ALA A 365 15.56 -13.00 -1.56
N VAL A 366 14.96 -13.40 -2.68
CA VAL A 366 15.46 -14.50 -3.50
C VAL A 366 16.68 -14.02 -4.28
N ALA A 367 17.82 -14.68 -4.11
CA ALA A 367 19.05 -14.34 -4.80
C ALA A 367 18.85 -14.31 -6.33
N GLY A 368 19.30 -13.23 -6.97
CA GLY A 368 19.20 -13.03 -8.41
C GLY A 368 17.80 -12.61 -8.92
N LYS A 369 16.81 -12.46 -8.04
CA LYS A 369 15.51 -11.87 -8.39
C LYS A 369 15.41 -10.44 -7.88
N THR A 370 14.69 -9.61 -8.63
CA THR A 370 14.33 -8.24 -8.25
C THR A 370 12.81 -8.14 -8.16
N GLN A 371 12.32 -7.45 -7.13
CA GLN A 371 10.90 -7.14 -6.99
C GLN A 371 10.39 -6.33 -8.21
N LYS A 372 9.11 -6.49 -8.55
CA LYS A 372 8.46 -5.87 -9.72
C LYS A 372 7.43 -4.81 -9.36
N VAL A 373 7.16 -4.63 -8.07
CA VAL A 373 6.02 -3.84 -7.56
C VAL A 373 6.34 -2.36 -7.49
N LEU A 374 7.49 -1.98 -6.94
CA LEU A 374 7.94 -0.59 -6.89
C LEU A 374 8.83 -0.30 -8.09
N LYS A 375 8.45 0.68 -8.93
CA LYS A 375 9.19 1.03 -10.15
C LYS A 375 9.21 2.53 -10.40
N ALA A 376 10.25 3.01 -11.08
CA ALA A 376 10.32 4.40 -11.52
C ALA A 376 9.46 4.58 -12.79
N VAL A 377 8.57 5.56 -12.80
CA VAL A 377 7.78 5.93 -14.00
C VAL A 377 7.81 7.43 -14.22
N THR A 378 7.69 7.84 -15.47
CA THR A 378 7.39 9.23 -15.83
C THR A 378 5.86 9.39 -15.76
N PRO A 379 5.33 10.28 -14.89
CA PRO A 379 3.89 10.43 -14.66
C PRO A 379 3.06 10.80 -15.88
#